data_AF-A0A2Z5G9B6-F1
#
_entry.id   AF-A0A2Z5G9B6-F1
#
_cell.length_a   1.000
_cell.length_b   1.000
_cell.length_c   1.000
_cell.angle_alpha   90.00
_cell.angle_beta   90.00
_cell.angle_gamma   90.00
#
_symmetry.space_group_name_H-M   'P 1'
#
loop_
_entity.id
_entity.type
_entity.pdbx_description
1 polymer ?
#
loop_
_entity_poly.entity_id
_entity_poly.type
_entity_poly.pdbx_seq_one_letter_code
_entity_poly.pdbx_strand_id
1 'polypeptide(L)'
;MSDISNAALHSGPNWIVGGLYSIRGWSHHFNIAKILVIDGGVIHIAIYREEFVGRPDAVDTASLSLGSVEDDVFGVMHIPLEASMFAQHEPELILETVVSEEDLQGYRTYLDYHSDGSQGAFGIPPTRVN
;
A
#
# COMPACT_ATOMS: atom_id res chain seq x y z
N MET A 1 -20.65 -8.06 -38.08
CA MET A 1 -21.33 -7.64 -36.84
C MET A 1 -20.57 -8.30 -35.70
N SER A 2 -19.61 -7.59 -35.14
CA SER A 2 -18.77 -8.10 -34.06
C SER A 2 -19.07 -7.26 -32.83
N ASP A 3 -20.10 -7.65 -32.09
CA ASP A 3 -20.27 -7.20 -30.72
C ASP A 3 -19.25 -7.94 -29.87
N ILE A 4 -18.09 -7.32 -29.68
CA ILE A 4 -17.20 -7.69 -28.57
C ILE A 4 -17.74 -6.92 -27.37
N SER A 5 -18.53 -7.64 -26.57
CA SER A 5 -19.03 -7.21 -25.29
C SER A 5 -17.93 -6.56 -24.45
N ASN A 6 -18.26 -5.38 -23.94
CA ASN A 6 -17.47 -4.48 -23.11
C ASN A 6 -17.13 -5.06 -21.72
N ALA A 7 -16.51 -6.25 -21.66
CA ALA A 7 -16.29 -7.02 -20.43
C ALA A 7 -14.80 -7.17 -20.05
N ALA A 8 -13.91 -6.31 -20.56
CA ALA A 8 -12.49 -6.28 -20.21
C ALA A 8 -12.09 -5.02 -19.43
N LEU A 9 -13.05 -4.40 -18.71
CA LEU A 9 -12.76 -3.30 -17.80
C LEU A 9 -12.51 -3.89 -16.40
N HIS A 10 -11.24 -3.87 -15.98
CA HIS A 10 -10.72 -4.16 -14.64
C HIS A 10 -10.34 -5.62 -14.28
N SER A 11 -9.65 -6.33 -15.18
CA SER A 11 -8.96 -7.58 -14.82
C SER A 11 -7.60 -7.32 -14.13
N GLY A 12 -7.60 -6.43 -13.13
CA GLY A 12 -6.46 -6.26 -12.21
C GLY A 12 -6.62 -7.15 -10.98
N PRO A 13 -5.55 -7.43 -10.22
CA PRO A 13 -5.68 -8.08 -8.93
C PRO A 13 -6.64 -7.28 -8.02
N ASN A 14 -7.61 -7.97 -7.43
CA ASN A 14 -8.56 -7.38 -6.49
C ASN A 14 -7.88 -7.21 -5.13
N TRP A 15 -7.24 -6.07 -4.90
CA TRP A 15 -6.61 -5.76 -3.62
C TRP A 15 -7.62 -5.39 -2.54
N ILE A 16 -7.29 -5.75 -1.31
CA ILE A 16 -8.20 -5.62 -0.17
C ILE A 16 -7.66 -4.53 0.75
N VAL A 17 -8.46 -3.49 0.99
CA VAL A 17 -8.17 -2.49 2.03
C VAL A 17 -8.15 -3.17 3.39
N GLY A 18 -7.10 -2.92 4.18
CA GLY A 18 -6.81 -3.61 5.42
C GLY A 18 -6.05 -4.93 5.26
N GLY A 19 -5.86 -5.41 4.02
CA GLY A 19 -5.05 -6.59 3.73
C GLY A 19 -3.58 -6.37 4.07
N LEU A 20 -2.99 -7.33 4.78
CA LEU A 20 -1.55 -7.48 4.97
C LEU A 20 -1.00 -8.41 3.90
N TYR A 21 -0.04 -7.90 3.14
CA TYR A 21 0.61 -8.61 2.06
C TYR A 21 2.09 -8.82 2.36
N SER A 22 2.62 -10.00 2.08
CA SER A 22 4.06 -10.13 1.88
C SER A 22 4.42 -9.55 0.52
N ILE A 23 5.42 -8.67 0.50
CA ILE A 23 5.94 -8.07 -0.72
C ILE A 23 7.42 -8.35 -0.84
N ARG A 24 7.89 -8.51 -2.07
CA ARG A 24 9.32 -8.59 -2.35
C ARG A 24 9.94 -7.22 -2.08
N GLY A 25 10.81 -7.16 -1.07
CA GLY A 25 11.53 -5.97 -0.68
C GLY A 25 12.58 -5.57 -1.72
N TRP A 26 13.26 -4.46 -1.47
CA TRP A 26 14.34 -3.97 -2.34
C TRP A 26 15.66 -4.70 -2.06
N SER A 27 15.85 -5.17 -0.82
CA SER A 27 16.81 -6.20 -0.45
C SER A 27 16.27 -7.57 -0.91
N HIS A 28 17.10 -8.62 -0.98
CA HIS A 28 16.61 -9.99 -1.29
C HIS A 28 15.68 -10.57 -0.20
N HIS A 29 15.11 -9.73 0.66
CA HIS A 29 14.20 -10.05 1.74
C HIS A 29 12.75 -9.69 1.35
N PHE A 30 11.81 -10.14 2.16
CA PHE A 30 10.39 -9.82 2.06
C PHE A 30 9.99 -8.86 3.18
N ASN A 31 9.14 -7.90 2.87
CA ASN A 31 8.53 -6.99 3.84
C ASN A 31 7.03 -7.26 3.94
N ILE A 32 6.41 -6.71 4.98
CA ILE A 32 4.96 -6.70 5.11
C ILE A 32 4.44 -5.32 4.71
N ALA A 33 3.43 -5.30 3.85
CA ALA A 33 2.71 -4.09 3.47
C ALA A 33 1.23 -4.21 3.85
N LYS A 34 0.69 -3.17 4.49
CA LYS A 34 -0.75 -3.03 4.71
C LYS A 34 -1.33 -2.07 3.68
N ILE A 35 -2.42 -2.46 3.02
CA ILE A 35 -3.19 -1.52 2.20
C ILE A 35 -4.09 -0.69 3.09
N LEU A 36 -3.91 0.63 3.07
CA LEU A 36 -4.65 1.57 3.89
C LEU A 36 -5.86 2.13 3.16
N VAL A 37 -5.66 2.55 1.91
CA VAL A 37 -6.67 3.14 1.04
C VAL A 37 -6.34 2.78 -0.41
N ILE A 38 -7.37 2.55 -1.22
CA ILE A 38 -7.26 2.47 -2.68
C ILE A 38 -8.11 3.61 -3.24
N ASP A 39 -7.48 4.54 -3.96
CA ASP A 39 -8.15 5.71 -4.52
C ASP A 39 -7.59 6.02 -5.91
N GLY A 40 -8.47 6.16 -6.91
CA GLY A 40 -8.07 6.54 -8.28
C GLY A 40 -7.07 5.61 -8.98
N GLY A 41 -6.89 4.36 -8.53
CA GLY A 41 -5.85 3.46 -9.04
C GLY A 41 -4.50 3.56 -8.30
N VAL A 42 -4.40 4.46 -7.33
CA VAL A 42 -3.30 4.59 -6.39
C VAL A 42 -3.60 3.74 -5.16
N ILE A 43 -2.61 2.97 -4.73
CA ILE A 43 -2.65 2.24 -3.46
C ILE A 43 -1.83 3.04 -2.46
N HIS A 44 -2.45 3.37 -1.34
CA HIS A 44 -1.77 3.90 -0.18
C HIS A 44 -1.43 2.74 0.76
N ILE A 45 -0.15 2.48 0.97
CA ILE A 45 0.31 1.39 1.84
C ILE A 45 1.09 1.92 3.04
N ALA A 46 1.11 1.15 4.11
CA ALA A 46 2.14 1.20 5.14
C ALA A 46 3.07 0.01 4.95
N ILE A 47 4.40 0.23 5.03
CA ILE A 47 5.39 -0.84 5.01
C ILE A 47 5.99 -0.97 6.41
N TYR A 48 5.88 -2.16 6.99
CA TYR A 48 6.47 -2.48 8.29
C TYR A 48 7.97 -2.73 8.17
N ARG A 49 8.71 -2.43 9.24
CA ARG A 49 10.18 -2.51 9.24
C ARG A 49 10.70 -3.94 9.17
N GLU A 50 9.89 -4.92 9.57
CA GLU A 50 10.31 -6.32 9.64
C GLU A 50 10.63 -6.87 8.25
N GLU A 51 11.82 -7.46 8.15
CA GLU A 51 12.31 -8.15 6.97
C GLU A 51 12.37 -9.67 7.21
N PHE A 52 11.99 -10.44 6.20
CA PHE A 52 11.96 -11.89 6.23
C PHE A 52 12.83 -12.47 5.12
N VAL A 53 13.63 -13.50 5.43
CA VAL A 53 14.50 -14.18 4.45
C VAL A 53 13.70 -14.97 3.39
N GLY A 54 12.46 -15.34 3.72
CA GLY A 54 11.50 -15.99 2.82
C GLY A 54 10.10 -15.44 3.05
N ARG A 55 9.14 -15.75 2.16
CA ARG A 55 7.74 -15.32 2.34
C ARG A 55 7.16 -15.93 3.62
N PRO A 56 6.65 -15.13 4.55
CA PRO A 56 5.94 -15.65 5.70
C PRO A 56 4.51 -16.04 5.30
N ASP A 57 4.11 -17.26 5.64
CA ASP A 57 2.71 -17.73 5.48
C ASP A 57 1.77 -17.13 6.54
N ALA A 58 2.33 -16.65 7.65
CA ALA A 58 1.61 -16.04 8.75
C ALA A 58 2.50 -15.01 9.45
N VAL A 59 1.89 -13.95 9.97
CA VAL A 59 2.57 -12.93 10.78
C VAL A 59 1.74 -12.61 12.02
N ASP A 60 2.41 -12.40 13.15
CA ASP A 60 1.76 -11.83 14.32
C ASP A 60 1.72 -10.31 14.17
N THR A 61 0.52 -9.75 13.99
CA THR A 61 0.33 -8.31 13.82
C THR A 61 0.84 -7.49 15.00
N ALA A 62 0.91 -8.07 16.21
CA ALA A 62 1.43 -7.38 17.39
C ALA A 62 2.97 -7.25 17.39
N SER A 63 3.66 -8.07 16.58
CA SER A 63 5.10 -8.00 16.38
C SER A 63 5.53 -7.05 15.26
N LEU A 64 4.60 -6.63 14.43
CA LEU A 64 4.86 -5.71 13.32
C LEU A 64 4.97 -4.29 13.85
N SER A 65 5.95 -3.55 13.35
CA SER A 65 6.12 -2.16 13.75
C SER A 65 6.43 -1.25 12.57
N LEU A 66 5.81 -0.07 12.62
CA LEU A 66 6.17 1.05 11.78
C LEU A 66 7.38 1.68 12.46
N GLY A 67 8.54 1.65 11.82
CA GLY A 67 9.72 2.36 12.31
C GLY A 67 9.38 3.82 12.61
N SER A 68 9.95 4.36 13.68
CA SER A 68 9.81 5.77 14.03
C SER A 68 10.77 6.61 13.21
N VAL A 69 10.50 7.92 13.07
CA VAL A 69 11.46 8.88 12.46
C VAL A 69 12.82 8.89 13.19
N GLU A 70 12.86 8.43 14.43
CA GLU A 70 14.06 8.29 15.27
C GLU A 70 14.80 6.95 15.10
N ASP A 71 14.22 5.96 14.41
CA ASP A 71 14.82 4.64 14.22
C ASP A 71 15.68 4.59 12.95
N ASP A 72 16.89 4.03 13.05
CA ASP A 72 17.80 3.76 11.92
C ASP A 72 17.22 2.73 10.90
N VAL A 73 16.13 2.04 11.27
CA VAL A 73 15.42 1.07 10.43
C VAL A 73 14.10 1.69 9.98
N PHE A 74 14.08 2.15 8.72
CA PHE A 74 12.91 2.73 8.08
C PHE A 74 11.72 1.75 8.08
N GLY A 75 10.69 2.03 8.88
CA GLY A 75 9.32 1.65 8.51
C GLY A 75 8.67 2.87 7.89
N VAL A 76 7.97 2.67 6.77
CA VAL A 76 7.34 3.78 6.06
C VAL A 76 5.86 3.76 6.39
N MET A 77 5.45 4.73 7.22
CA MET A 77 4.07 4.90 7.68
C MET A 77 3.08 5.04 6.51
N HIS A 78 3.49 5.66 5.41
CA HIS A 78 2.63 5.91 4.26
C HIS A 78 3.43 6.06 2.97
N ILE A 79 3.10 5.23 1.97
CA ILE A 79 3.61 5.32 0.60
C ILE A 79 2.41 5.31 -0.36
N PRO A 80 2.16 6.40 -1.10
CA PRO A 80 1.32 6.34 -2.28
C PRO A 80 2.10 5.70 -3.43
N LEU A 81 1.53 4.68 -4.07
CA LEU A 81 2.10 4.11 -5.29
C LEU A 81 1.02 3.64 -6.26
N GLU A 82 1.37 3.64 -7.54
CA GLU A 82 0.51 3.10 -8.59
C GLU A 82 0.26 1.61 -8.36
N ALA A 83 -0.97 1.20 -8.68
CA ALA A 83 -1.41 -0.17 -8.79
C ALA A 83 -0.35 -1.11 -9.43
N SER A 84 0.15 -0.72 -10.60
CA SER A 84 1.12 -1.51 -11.37
C SER A 84 2.48 -1.62 -10.70
N MET A 85 2.87 -0.63 -9.89
CA MET A 85 4.10 -0.67 -9.11
C MET A 85 3.96 -1.65 -7.94
N PHE A 86 2.82 -1.66 -7.25
CA PHE A 86 2.57 -2.61 -6.17
C PHE A 86 2.59 -4.06 -6.68
N ALA A 87 1.99 -4.32 -7.83
CA ALA A 87 2.00 -5.65 -8.46
C ALA A 87 3.42 -6.16 -8.80
N GLN A 88 4.35 -5.26 -9.14
CA GLN A 88 5.75 -5.64 -9.42
C GLN A 88 6.50 -6.14 -8.19
N HIS A 89 6.02 -5.82 -6.99
CA HIS A 89 6.53 -6.37 -5.74
C HIS A 89 5.96 -7.76 -5.39
N GLU A 90 5.25 -8.39 -6.33
CA GLU A 90 4.70 -9.74 -6.19
C GLU A 90 3.93 -9.92 -4.85
N PRO A 91 2.85 -9.14 -4.61
CA PRO A 91 2.16 -9.15 -3.31
C PRO A 91 1.38 -10.46 -3.11
N GLU A 92 1.52 -11.07 -1.94
CA GLU A 92 0.73 -12.22 -1.51
C GLU A 92 -0.02 -11.92 -0.22
N LEU A 93 -1.35 -12.04 -0.25
CA LEU A 93 -2.19 -11.78 0.91
C LEU A 93 -1.90 -12.80 2.02
N ILE A 94 -1.59 -12.31 3.21
CA ILE A 94 -1.40 -13.12 4.41
C ILE A 94 -2.70 -13.17 5.21
N LEU A 95 -3.23 -11.99 5.56
CA LEU A 95 -4.46 -11.86 6.33
C LEU A 95 -5.10 -10.48 6.16
N GLU A 96 -6.39 -10.36 6.49
CA GLU A 96 -7.12 -9.10 6.52
C GLU A 96 -7.16 -8.53 7.94
N THR A 97 -6.97 -7.23 8.06
CA THR A 97 -7.06 -6.49 9.33
C THR A 97 -7.99 -5.29 9.19
N VAL A 98 -8.40 -4.72 10.33
CA VAL A 98 -9.08 -3.43 10.34
C VAL A 98 -8.05 -2.33 10.10
N VAL A 99 -8.38 -1.37 9.23
CA VAL A 99 -7.64 -0.10 9.13
C VAL A 99 -8.13 0.81 10.26
N SER A 100 -7.24 1.15 11.18
CA SER A 100 -7.52 2.02 12.31
C SER A 100 -7.42 3.49 11.92
N GLU A 101 -7.92 4.38 12.77
CA GLU A 101 -7.75 5.83 12.58
C GLU A 101 -6.27 6.24 12.61
N GLU A 102 -5.46 5.56 13.43
CA GLU A 102 -4.01 5.78 13.51
C GLU A 102 -3.32 5.42 12.19
N ASP A 103 -3.70 4.30 11.57
CA ASP A 103 -3.20 3.89 10.25
C ASP A 103 -3.47 4.96 9.17
N LEU A 104 -4.61 5.66 9.27
CA LEU A 104 -5.02 6.68 8.30
C LEU A 104 -4.34 8.04 8.51
N GLN A 105 -3.59 8.25 9.59
CA GLN A 105 -2.98 9.54 9.89
C GLN A 105 -2.02 9.99 8.78
N GLY A 106 -1.22 9.07 8.22
CA GLY A 106 -0.33 9.37 7.10
C GLY A 106 -1.08 9.77 5.82
N TYR A 107 -2.18 9.06 5.52
CA TYR A 107 -3.04 9.36 4.39
C TYR A 107 -3.75 10.72 4.53
N ARG A 108 -4.26 11.05 5.73
CA ARG A 108 -4.87 12.36 6.01
C ARG A 108 -3.87 13.51 5.83
N THR A 109 -2.66 13.35 6.36
CA THR A 109 -1.56 14.32 6.15
C THR A 109 -1.26 14.49 4.66
N TYR A 110 -1.22 13.40 3.90
CA TYR A 110 -1.07 13.44 2.44
C TYR A 110 -2.20 14.25 1.77
N LEU A 111 -3.47 14.00 2.11
CA LEU A 111 -4.60 14.79 1.57
C LEU A 111 -4.49 16.28 1.91
N ASP A 112 -4.11 16.61 3.15
CA ASP A 112 -3.98 18.00 3.61
C ASP A 112 -2.89 18.74 2.82
N TYR A 113 -1.72 18.13 2.64
CA TYR A 113 -0.62 18.70 1.86
C TYR A 113 -0.98 18.96 0.40
N HIS A 114 -1.83 18.13 -0.18
CA HIS A 114 -2.19 18.21 -1.60
C HIS A 114 -3.54 18.88 -1.85
N SER A 115 -4.19 19.38 -0.81
CA SER A 115 -5.46 20.10 -0.90
C SER A 115 -5.37 21.34 -1.79
N ASP A 116 -4.17 21.95 -1.88
CA ASP A 116 -3.85 23.10 -2.73
C ASP A 116 -3.52 22.74 -4.20
N GLY A 117 -3.45 21.44 -4.53
CA GLY A 117 -3.07 20.94 -5.85
C GLY A 117 -1.56 20.82 -6.09
N SER A 118 -0.73 20.94 -5.05
CA SER A 118 0.69 20.60 -5.11
C SER A 118 0.90 19.10 -5.37
N GLN A 119 2.03 18.75 -6.01
CA GLN A 119 2.42 17.36 -6.23
C GLN A 119 3.35 16.88 -5.11
N GLY A 120 3.10 15.69 -4.57
CA GLY A 120 3.86 15.13 -3.45
C GLY A 120 5.17 14.51 -3.86
N ALA A 121 5.88 13.95 -2.88
CA ALA A 121 6.92 12.97 -3.16
C ALA A 121 6.32 11.88 -4.06
N PHE A 122 7.00 11.55 -5.16
CA PHE A 122 6.55 10.67 -6.25
C PHE A 122 5.63 11.28 -7.33
N GLY A 123 5.23 12.56 -7.23
CA GLY A 123 4.47 13.22 -8.30
C GLY A 123 3.04 12.68 -8.50
N ILE A 124 2.51 11.95 -7.52
CA ILE A 124 1.15 11.39 -7.53
C ILE A 124 0.24 12.33 -6.75
N PRO A 125 -0.64 13.13 -7.40
CA PRO A 125 -1.64 13.94 -6.72
C PRO A 125 -2.82 13.07 -6.22
N PRO A 126 -3.52 13.48 -5.15
CA PRO A 126 -4.73 12.80 -4.71
C PRO A 126 -5.82 12.89 -5.79
N THR A 127 -6.65 11.86 -5.87
CA THR A 127 -7.84 11.90 -6.72
C THR A 127 -8.81 12.91 -6.10
N ARG A 128 -9.11 14.00 -6.82
CA ARG A 128 -10.19 14.91 -6.41
C ARG A 128 -11.52 14.19 -6.57
N VAL A 129 -12.10 13.74 -5.46
CA VAL A 129 -13.52 13.42 -5.40
C VAL A 129 -14.31 14.74 -5.47
N ASN A 130 -14.97 14.96 -6.61
CA ASN A 130 -15.96 16.03 -6.80
C ASN A 130 -17.29 15.66 -6.15
#